data_AF-H2ZLG8-F1
#
_entry.id   AF-H2ZLG8-F1
#
_cell.length_a   1.000
_cell.length_b   1.000
_cell.length_c   1.000
_cell.angle_alpha   90.00
_cell.angle_beta   90.00
_cell.angle_gamma   90.00
#
_symmetry.space_group_name_H-M   'P 1'
#
loop_
_entity.id
_entity.type
_entity.pdbx_description
1 polymer ?
#
loop_
_entity_poly.entity_id
_entity_poly.type
_entity_poly.pdbx_seq_one_letter_code
_entity_poly.pdbx_strand_id
1 'polypeptide(L)'
;TLVLVSIFLLVIIDCSEGWRRRRRRRRAPTPVNCQVGSWTNWGACSVSCGSGTQARTRAVTVSPANGGAGCPATTEYKSCNIQKQNCQVSHWSFWGTCSKSCGAGTQSRSRTVTVSPANCGSACPPLQDSKACTGIQCPAHCQVSAWTTWSDCSVSCGAGSHSRTRSITIHPVHGGDSCPALTEHDACQVPQIHCAVSSWSSWGTCSESCGPGAQSRSRKVTISPANCGSACPPLQD
;
A
#
# COMPACT_ATOMS: atom_id res chain seq x y z
N THR A 1 -119.56 -80.72 -10.99
CA THR A 1 -119.05 -81.94 -11.66
C THR A 1 -117.64 -82.19 -11.13
N LEU A 2 -117.49 -83.11 -10.18
CA LEU A 2 -116.78 -84.41 -10.34
C LEU A 2 -115.26 -84.21 -10.53
N VAL A 3 -114.28 -84.71 -9.76
CA VAL A 3 -114.16 -85.84 -8.81
C VAL A 3 -112.89 -85.64 -7.95
N LEU A 4 -112.94 -86.16 -6.72
CA LEU A 4 -111.87 -86.36 -5.73
C LEU A 4 -110.74 -87.27 -6.21
N VAL A 5 -109.48 -86.99 -5.84
CA VAL A 5 -108.53 -88.01 -5.34
C VAL A 5 -107.58 -87.37 -4.33
N SER A 6 -107.64 -87.83 -3.09
CA SER A 6 -106.72 -87.51 -2.00
C SER A 6 -105.86 -88.74 -1.70
N ILE A 7 -104.52 -88.61 -1.69
CA ILE A 7 -103.60 -89.62 -1.13
C ILE A 7 -102.44 -88.93 -0.39
N PHE A 8 -102.58 -88.96 0.95
CA PHE A 8 -101.63 -89.13 2.06
C PHE A 8 -100.10 -88.81 1.98
N LEU A 9 -99.65 -88.19 3.10
CA LEU A 9 -98.41 -88.38 3.89
C LEU A 9 -97.10 -87.64 3.54
N LEU A 10 -96.71 -86.66 4.38
CA LEU A 10 -95.65 -86.79 5.40
C LEU A 10 -95.39 -85.43 6.09
N VAL A 11 -95.61 -85.40 7.41
CA VAL A 11 -95.18 -84.32 8.31
C VAL A 11 -93.75 -84.59 8.74
N ILE A 12 -92.82 -83.69 8.42
CA ILE A 12 -91.51 -83.60 9.07
C ILE A 12 -91.42 -82.20 9.69
N ILE A 13 -91.69 -82.13 10.98
CA ILE A 13 -91.35 -80.99 11.83
C ILE A 13 -89.87 -81.17 12.16
N ASP A 14 -89.00 -80.39 11.52
CA ASP A 14 -87.59 -80.36 11.88
C ASP A 14 -87.29 -79.12 12.73
N CYS A 15 -86.76 -79.40 13.90
CA CYS A 15 -86.53 -78.48 15.00
C CYS A 15 -85.16 -77.82 14.77
N SER A 16 -85.13 -76.54 14.38
CA SER A 16 -83.88 -75.76 14.36
C SER A 16 -84.09 -74.30 14.76
N GLU A 17 -84.56 -74.11 16.00
CA GLU A 17 -84.35 -72.90 16.79
C GLU A 17 -82.84 -72.73 17.10
N GLY A 18 -82.09 -72.24 16.10
CA GLY A 18 -80.68 -71.86 16.22
C GLY A 18 -80.53 -70.35 16.25
N TRP A 19 -80.52 -69.78 17.45
CA TRP A 19 -80.26 -68.37 17.77
C TRP A 19 -79.12 -67.74 16.96
N ARG A 20 -79.43 -67.01 15.88
CA ARG A 20 -78.46 -66.14 15.21
C ARG A 20 -78.31 -64.84 16.00
N ARG A 21 -77.32 -64.80 16.90
CA ARG A 21 -76.79 -63.54 17.45
C ARG A 21 -76.32 -62.67 16.28
N ARG A 22 -77.09 -61.65 15.92
CA ARG A 22 -76.65 -60.59 15.00
C ARG A 22 -75.54 -59.79 15.68
N ARG A 23 -74.28 -60.22 15.57
CA ARG A 23 -73.16 -59.29 15.70
C ARG A 23 -73.38 -58.23 14.61
N ARG A 24 -73.78 -57.01 14.98
CA ARG A 24 -73.71 -55.86 14.07
C ARG A 24 -72.25 -55.80 13.60
N ARG A 25 -71.97 -56.24 12.38
CA ARG A 25 -70.71 -55.95 11.70
C ARG A 25 -70.65 -54.43 11.61
N ARG A 26 -69.88 -53.78 12.49
CA ARG A 26 -69.51 -52.38 12.27
C ARG A 26 -68.82 -52.37 10.92
N ARG A 27 -69.45 -51.72 9.94
CA ARG A 27 -68.92 -51.61 8.58
C ARG A 27 -67.54 -50.98 8.73
N ALA A 28 -66.50 -51.67 8.28
CA ALA A 28 -65.15 -51.11 8.32
C ALA A 28 -65.18 -49.78 7.56
N PRO A 29 -64.56 -48.71 8.11
CA PRO A 29 -64.55 -47.41 7.46
C PRO A 29 -63.91 -47.53 6.07
N THR A 30 -64.45 -46.80 5.09
CA THR A 30 -64.03 -46.93 3.69
C THR A 30 -62.60 -46.45 3.48
N PRO A 31 -61.79 -47.16 2.67
CA PRO A 31 -60.44 -46.73 2.32
C PRO A 31 -60.45 -45.33 1.69
N VAL A 32 -59.60 -44.43 2.19
CA VAL A 32 -59.37 -43.11 1.61
C VAL A 32 -57.99 -43.13 0.98
N ASN A 33 -57.93 -42.98 -0.34
CA ASN A 33 -56.68 -42.90 -1.08
C ASN A 33 -56.08 -41.51 -0.96
N CYS A 34 -54.75 -41.43 -0.90
CA CYS A 34 -54.08 -40.15 -0.84
C CYS A 34 -54.34 -39.30 -2.10
N GLN A 35 -54.58 -38.00 -1.92
CA GLN A 35 -54.66 -37.02 -3.00
C GLN A 35 -53.55 -35.97 -2.84
N VAL A 36 -53.02 -35.50 -3.96
CA VAL A 36 -51.92 -34.52 -4.02
C VAL A 36 -52.31 -33.34 -4.90
N GLY A 37 -51.79 -32.16 -4.56
CA GLY A 37 -52.00 -30.93 -5.33
C GLY A 37 -51.05 -30.79 -6.53
N SER A 38 -51.08 -29.62 -7.15
CA SER A 38 -50.17 -29.26 -8.24
C SER A 38 -48.73 -29.10 -7.75
N TRP A 39 -47.79 -29.33 -8.67
CA TRP A 39 -46.38 -29.08 -8.43
C TRP A 39 -46.08 -27.59 -8.30
N THR A 40 -45.14 -27.25 -7.43
CA THR A 40 -44.49 -25.93 -7.42
C THR A 40 -43.66 -25.72 -8.69
N ASN A 41 -43.27 -24.47 -8.94
CA ASN A 41 -42.16 -24.19 -9.86
C ASN A 41 -40.88 -24.90 -9.38
N TRP A 42 -39.98 -25.17 -10.33
CA TRP A 42 -38.66 -25.71 -10.02
C TRP A 42 -37.86 -24.72 -9.18
N GLY A 43 -37.23 -25.20 -8.12
CA GLY A 43 -36.29 -24.41 -7.32
C GLY A 43 -34.99 -24.10 -8.07
N ALA A 44 -34.13 -23.33 -7.41
CA ALA A 44 -32.77 -23.08 -7.89
C ALA A 44 -31.98 -24.41 -8.02
N CYS A 45 -30.95 -24.40 -8.86
CA CYS A 45 -30.03 -25.52 -8.96
C CYS A 45 -29.28 -25.72 -7.63
N SER A 46 -29.02 -26.95 -7.24
CA SER A 46 -28.29 -27.30 -6.01
C SER A 46 -26.85 -26.82 -5.97
N VAL A 47 -26.31 -26.40 -7.13
CA VAL A 47 -24.95 -25.90 -7.30
C VAL A 47 -24.99 -24.55 -8.03
N SER A 48 -23.97 -23.72 -7.80
CA SER A 48 -23.77 -22.44 -8.52
C SER A 48 -23.03 -22.61 -9.85
N CYS A 49 -22.55 -23.81 -10.17
CA CYS A 49 -21.81 -24.15 -11.39
C CYS A 49 -21.69 -25.66 -11.57
N GLY A 50 -21.55 -26.11 -12.82
CA GLY A 50 -21.48 -27.52 -13.19
C GLY A 50 -22.82 -28.24 -13.06
N SER A 51 -22.76 -29.57 -12.94
CA SER A 51 -23.94 -30.44 -12.86
C SER A 51 -24.50 -30.50 -11.44
N GLY A 52 -25.78 -30.21 -11.29
CA GLY A 52 -26.53 -30.35 -10.03
C GLY A 52 -27.98 -30.78 -10.28
N THR A 53 -28.83 -30.58 -9.27
CA THR A 53 -30.25 -30.93 -9.34
C THR A 53 -31.15 -29.77 -8.89
N GLN A 54 -32.30 -29.63 -9.54
CA GLN A 54 -33.41 -28.81 -9.09
C GLN A 54 -34.44 -29.72 -8.43
N ALA A 55 -35.15 -29.20 -7.43
CA ALA A 55 -36.25 -29.89 -6.79
C ALA A 55 -37.55 -29.09 -6.96
N ARG A 56 -38.66 -29.79 -7.14
CA ARG A 56 -40.01 -29.24 -6.98
C ARG A 56 -40.81 -30.15 -6.07
N THR A 57 -41.78 -29.58 -5.37
CA THR A 57 -42.61 -30.31 -4.41
C THR A 57 -44.09 -30.11 -4.70
N ARG A 58 -44.93 -31.03 -4.22
CA ARG A 58 -46.39 -30.89 -4.21
C ARG A 58 -46.94 -31.29 -2.86
N ALA A 59 -47.96 -30.60 -2.40
CA ALA A 59 -48.58 -30.87 -1.12
C ALA A 59 -49.54 -32.08 -1.21
N VAL A 60 -49.61 -32.85 -0.11
CA VAL A 60 -50.69 -33.84 0.09
C VAL A 60 -51.93 -33.07 0.50
N THR A 61 -52.98 -33.13 -0.32
CA THR A 61 -54.27 -32.47 -0.06
C THR A 61 -55.21 -33.35 0.75
N VAL A 62 -55.08 -34.68 0.63
CA VAL A 62 -55.83 -35.65 1.44
C VAL A 62 -54.90 -36.79 1.86
N SER A 63 -54.78 -37.03 3.17
CA SER A 63 -53.95 -38.12 3.71
C SER A 63 -54.65 -39.49 3.58
N PRO A 64 -53.88 -40.57 3.36
CA PRO A 64 -54.45 -41.91 3.24
C PRO A 64 -54.99 -42.39 4.60
N ALA A 65 -56.17 -43.02 4.61
CA ALA A 65 -56.81 -43.54 5.81
C ALA A 65 -57.51 -44.88 5.54
N ASN A 66 -57.79 -45.63 6.62
CA ASN A 66 -58.54 -46.89 6.59
C ASN A 66 -58.01 -47.92 5.56
N GLY A 67 -56.68 -48.03 5.42
CA GLY A 67 -56.04 -48.96 4.49
C GLY A 67 -56.06 -48.52 3.02
N GLY A 68 -56.32 -47.24 2.71
CA GLY A 68 -56.21 -46.68 1.37
C GLY A 68 -54.77 -46.58 0.86
N ALA A 69 -54.63 -46.38 -0.46
CA ALA A 69 -53.32 -46.32 -1.12
C ALA A 69 -52.49 -45.12 -0.65
N GLY A 70 -51.20 -45.36 -0.41
CA GLY A 70 -50.22 -44.35 0.00
C GLY A 70 -50.05 -43.24 -1.03
N CYS A 71 -49.48 -42.11 -0.60
CA CYS A 71 -49.25 -40.97 -1.48
C CYS A 71 -48.19 -41.29 -2.54
N PRO A 72 -48.40 -40.84 -3.80
CA PRO A 72 -47.33 -40.86 -4.79
C PRO A 72 -46.21 -39.89 -4.39
N ALA A 73 -45.05 -39.96 -5.04
CA ALA A 73 -43.90 -39.12 -4.72
C ALA A 73 -44.29 -37.63 -4.64
N THR A 74 -43.95 -36.98 -3.54
CA THR A 74 -44.26 -35.57 -3.25
C THR A 74 -43.12 -34.62 -3.63
N THR A 75 -41.97 -35.19 -4.01
CA THR A 75 -40.77 -34.47 -4.44
C THR A 75 -40.29 -35.07 -5.75
N GLU A 76 -39.90 -34.20 -6.67
CA GLU A 76 -39.32 -34.58 -7.94
C GLU A 76 -38.00 -33.83 -8.15
N TYR A 77 -37.03 -34.50 -8.76
CA TYR A 77 -35.72 -33.95 -9.08
C TYR A 77 -35.50 -33.90 -10.59
N LYS A 78 -34.85 -32.84 -11.05
CA LYS A 78 -34.41 -32.68 -12.44
C LYS A 78 -32.96 -32.26 -12.46
N SER A 79 -32.18 -32.74 -13.42
CA SER A 79 -30.80 -32.28 -13.63
C SER A 79 -30.77 -30.84 -14.14
N CYS A 80 -29.82 -30.07 -13.61
CA CYS A 80 -29.44 -28.74 -14.09
C CYS A 80 -27.94 -28.71 -14.34
N ASN A 81 -27.52 -27.93 -15.33
CA ASN A 81 -26.10 -27.71 -15.60
C ASN A 81 -25.84 -26.22 -15.80
N ILE A 82 -25.08 -25.62 -14.91
CA ILE A 82 -24.72 -24.20 -14.97
C ILE A 82 -23.32 -24.08 -15.55
N GLN A 83 -23.19 -23.50 -16.74
CA GLN A 83 -21.90 -23.32 -17.39
C GLN A 83 -21.03 -22.31 -16.63
N LYS A 84 -19.76 -22.67 -16.43
CA LYS A 84 -18.76 -21.78 -15.85
C LYS A 84 -18.44 -20.66 -16.83
N GLN A 85 -18.36 -19.43 -16.34
CA GLN A 85 -17.99 -18.28 -17.15
C GLN A 85 -16.72 -17.66 -16.60
N ASN A 86 -15.59 -18.02 -17.23
CA ASN A 86 -14.29 -17.47 -16.89
C ASN A 86 -14.19 -16.00 -17.31
N CYS A 87 -13.40 -15.22 -16.57
CA CYS A 87 -13.13 -13.86 -16.97
C CYS A 87 -12.36 -13.80 -18.30
N GLN A 88 -12.77 -12.89 -19.19
CA GLN A 88 -12.05 -12.56 -20.41
C GLN A 88 -11.64 -11.09 -20.39
N VAL A 89 -10.49 -10.79 -21.00
CA VAL A 89 -9.88 -9.46 -21.01
C VAL A 89 -9.52 -9.05 -22.44
N SER A 90 -9.43 -7.75 -22.68
CA SER A 90 -9.02 -7.18 -23.95
C SER A 90 -7.54 -7.47 -24.26
N HIS A 91 -7.13 -7.14 -25.48
CA HIS A 91 -5.71 -6.96 -25.78
C HIS A 91 -5.13 -5.83 -24.92
N TRP A 92 -3.82 -5.90 -24.70
CA TRP A 92 -3.07 -4.83 -24.05
C TRP A 92 -3.08 -3.55 -24.88
N SER A 93 -3.16 -2.41 -24.21
CA SER A 93 -2.77 -1.13 -24.81
C SER A 93 -1.32 -1.18 -25.27
N PHE A 94 -0.95 -0.23 -26.12
CA PHE A 94 0.46 0.07 -26.33
C PHE A 94 1.13 0.45 -25.00
N TRP A 95 2.44 0.25 -24.93
CA TRP A 95 3.24 0.73 -23.82
C TRP A 95 3.18 2.26 -23.76
N GLY A 96 2.95 2.80 -22.57
CA GLY A 96 3.09 4.23 -22.30
C GLY A 96 4.54 4.69 -22.45
N THR A 97 4.73 6.01 -22.37
CA THR A 97 6.06 6.61 -22.34
C THR A 97 6.81 6.22 -21.06
N CYS A 98 8.15 6.35 -21.09
CA CYS A 98 8.95 6.09 -19.90
C CYS A 98 8.60 7.15 -18.84
N SER A 99 8.42 6.72 -17.59
CA SER A 99 8.06 7.61 -16.48
C SER A 99 9.09 8.69 -16.17
N LYS A 100 10.33 8.53 -16.65
CA LYS A 100 11.40 9.53 -16.57
C LYS A 100 11.95 9.81 -17.96
N SER A 101 12.30 11.07 -18.21
CA SER A 101 12.99 11.48 -19.43
C SER A 101 14.44 11.00 -19.47
N CYS A 102 15.07 10.85 -18.31
CA CYS A 102 16.44 10.37 -18.16
C CYS A 102 16.56 9.27 -17.10
N GLY A 103 17.61 8.45 -17.19
CA GLY A 103 17.91 7.39 -16.23
C GLY A 103 16.89 6.25 -16.23
N ALA A 104 16.88 5.47 -15.15
CA ALA A 104 15.97 4.33 -15.00
C ALA A 104 14.56 4.78 -14.63
N GLY A 105 13.58 4.36 -15.45
CA GLY A 105 12.15 4.59 -15.26
C GLY A 105 11.33 3.33 -15.53
N THR A 106 10.01 3.51 -15.65
CA THR A 106 9.06 2.43 -15.90
C THR A 106 8.08 2.82 -16.99
N GLN A 107 7.76 1.89 -17.88
CA GLN A 107 6.62 1.99 -18.80
C GLN A 107 5.48 1.12 -18.28
N SER A 108 4.25 1.61 -18.38
CA SER A 108 3.05 0.88 -18.03
C SER A 108 2.17 0.64 -19.25
N ARG A 109 1.37 -0.42 -19.20
CA ARG A 109 0.28 -0.69 -20.14
C ARG A 109 -0.89 -1.30 -19.39
N SER A 110 -2.09 -1.15 -19.96
CA SER A 110 -3.33 -1.61 -19.34
C SER A 110 -4.19 -2.39 -20.32
N ARG A 111 -5.11 -3.19 -19.78
CA ARG A 111 -6.19 -3.86 -20.51
C ARG A 111 -7.44 -3.88 -19.66
N THR A 112 -8.60 -4.07 -20.28
CA THR A 112 -9.90 -4.05 -19.59
C THR A 112 -10.55 -5.42 -19.57
N VAL A 113 -11.49 -5.61 -18.64
CA VAL A 113 -12.33 -6.82 -18.59
C VAL A 113 -13.40 -6.72 -19.68
N THR A 114 -13.49 -7.72 -20.54
CA THR A 114 -14.52 -7.83 -21.58
C THR A 114 -15.66 -8.73 -21.15
N VAL A 115 -15.38 -9.73 -20.29
CA VAL A 115 -16.38 -10.63 -19.71
C VAL A 115 -16.06 -10.82 -18.23
N SER A 116 -17.00 -10.43 -17.37
CA SER A 116 -16.87 -10.63 -15.91
C SER A 116 -17.01 -12.11 -15.56
N PRO A 117 -16.27 -12.60 -14.55
CA PRO A 117 -16.37 -13.97 -14.10
C PRO A 117 -17.73 -14.23 -13.45
N ALA A 118 -18.37 -15.35 -13.79
CA ALA A 118 -19.63 -15.80 -13.22
C ALA A 118 -19.66 -17.32 -13.10
N ASN A 119 -20.60 -17.86 -12.33
CA ASN A 119 -20.83 -19.29 -12.16
C ASN A 119 -19.53 -20.06 -11.84
N CYS A 120 -18.84 -19.65 -10.77
CA CYS A 120 -17.54 -20.22 -10.35
C CYS A 120 -16.43 -20.15 -11.41
N GLY A 121 -16.53 -19.25 -12.38
CA GLY A 121 -15.45 -19.03 -13.34
C GLY A 121 -14.21 -18.43 -12.72
N SER A 122 -13.07 -18.61 -13.38
CA SER A 122 -11.79 -18.08 -12.91
C SER A 122 -11.75 -16.56 -12.89
N ALA A 123 -11.07 -16.00 -11.88
CA ALA A 123 -10.82 -14.57 -11.77
C ALA A 123 -10.05 -14.02 -12.99
N CYS A 124 -10.15 -12.69 -13.17
CA CYS A 124 -9.44 -12.01 -14.26
C CYS A 124 -7.93 -12.09 -14.06
N PRO A 125 -7.15 -12.30 -15.15
CA PRO A 125 -5.71 -12.14 -15.09
C PRO A 125 -5.35 -10.65 -14.85
N PRO A 126 -4.07 -10.32 -14.56
CA PRO A 126 -3.66 -8.94 -14.27
C PRO A 126 -4.07 -7.97 -15.37
N LEU A 127 -4.63 -6.82 -14.97
CA LEU A 127 -5.12 -5.78 -15.90
C LEU A 127 -4.09 -4.68 -16.16
N GLN A 128 -3.01 -4.67 -15.40
CA GLN A 128 -1.91 -3.73 -15.50
C GLN A 128 -0.60 -4.49 -15.61
N ASP A 129 0.32 -3.95 -16.40
CA ASP A 129 1.65 -4.50 -16.59
C ASP A 129 2.66 -3.35 -16.66
N SER A 130 3.86 -3.62 -16.17
CA SER A 130 4.92 -2.63 -16.05
C SER A 130 6.28 -3.24 -16.37
N LYS A 131 7.10 -2.51 -17.13
CA LYS A 131 8.48 -2.92 -17.43
C LYS A 131 9.46 -1.77 -17.23
N ALA A 132 10.71 -2.11 -16.96
CA ALA A 132 11.79 -1.13 -16.89
C ALA A 132 12.03 -0.47 -18.25
N CYS A 133 12.41 0.80 -18.22
CA CYS A 133 12.93 1.55 -19.36
C CYS A 133 14.11 2.39 -18.89
N THR A 134 15.03 2.68 -19.81
CA THR A 134 16.15 3.58 -19.56
C THR A 134 16.05 4.73 -20.54
N GLY A 135 15.88 5.94 -20.02
CA GLY A 135 15.92 7.17 -20.80
C GLY A 135 17.36 7.56 -21.16
N ILE A 136 17.56 8.81 -21.57
CA ILE A 136 18.92 9.36 -21.78
C ILE A 136 19.69 9.43 -20.45
N GLN A 137 21.00 9.66 -20.52
CA GLN A 137 21.78 9.91 -19.30
C GLN A 137 21.29 11.18 -18.61
N CYS A 138 21.13 11.14 -17.29
CA CYS A 138 20.61 12.29 -16.55
C CYS A 138 21.65 13.41 -16.45
N PRO A 139 21.24 14.67 -16.60
CA PRO A 139 22.08 15.81 -16.25
C PRO A 139 22.50 15.71 -14.78
N ALA A 140 23.80 15.86 -14.51
CA ALA A 140 24.28 16.10 -13.16
C ALA A 140 24.89 17.49 -13.13
N HIS A 141 24.35 18.35 -12.28
CA HIS A 141 24.84 19.71 -12.09
C HIS A 141 26.13 19.69 -11.29
N CYS A 142 26.98 20.70 -11.52
CA CYS A 142 28.19 20.82 -10.75
C CYS A 142 27.89 21.03 -9.25
N GLN A 143 28.58 20.27 -8.39
CA GLN A 143 28.59 20.51 -6.96
C GLN A 143 30.00 20.85 -6.51
N VAL A 144 30.10 21.73 -5.52
CA VAL A 144 31.36 22.25 -4.99
C VAL A 144 31.42 22.05 -3.47
N SER A 145 32.63 21.96 -2.94
CA SER A 145 32.86 21.85 -1.50
C SER A 145 32.47 23.13 -0.76
N ALA A 146 32.47 23.05 0.57
CA ALA A 146 32.55 24.25 1.39
C ALA A 146 33.84 25.03 1.06
N TRP A 147 33.79 26.35 1.27
CA TRP A 147 34.97 27.19 1.17
C TRP A 147 36.03 26.81 2.20
N THR A 148 37.30 26.94 1.83
CA THR A 148 38.40 26.98 2.80
C THR A 148 38.26 28.18 3.72
N THR A 149 39.04 28.19 4.81
CA THR A 149 39.29 29.43 5.53
C THR A 149 39.93 30.46 4.58
N TRP A 150 39.74 31.74 4.89
CA TRP A 150 40.47 32.81 4.23
C TRP A 150 41.97 32.61 4.43
N SER A 151 42.75 32.90 3.39
CA SER A 151 44.19 33.02 3.49
C SER A 151 44.57 34.18 4.42
N ASP A 152 45.85 34.22 4.80
CA ASP A 152 46.41 35.43 5.37
C ASP A 152 46.31 36.59 4.38
N CYS A 153 46.36 37.81 4.92
CA CYS A 153 46.36 39.02 4.10
C CYS A 153 47.63 39.06 3.23
N SER A 154 47.49 39.51 1.98
CA SER A 154 48.61 39.61 1.03
C SER A 154 49.73 40.55 1.47
N VAL A 155 49.50 41.37 2.50
CA VAL A 155 50.44 42.33 3.06
C VAL A 155 50.59 42.10 4.56
N SER A 156 51.74 42.47 5.11
CA SER A 156 52.03 42.41 6.55
C SER A 156 51.53 43.63 7.33
N CYS A 157 51.04 44.67 6.65
CA CYS A 157 50.49 45.90 7.22
C CYS A 157 49.68 46.69 6.19
N GLY A 158 48.71 47.47 6.65
CA GLY A 158 47.86 48.29 5.80
C GLY A 158 46.82 47.48 5.02
N ALA A 159 46.44 47.99 3.84
CA ALA A 159 45.42 47.41 2.99
C ALA A 159 45.99 46.32 2.08
N GLY A 160 45.35 45.15 2.08
CA GLY A 160 45.67 44.04 1.18
C GLY A 160 44.43 43.27 0.75
N SER A 161 44.65 42.09 0.18
CA SER A 161 43.59 41.15 -0.17
C SER A 161 43.89 39.77 0.40
N HIS A 162 42.85 39.03 0.74
CA HIS A 162 42.95 37.59 1.00
C HIS A 162 42.02 36.83 0.07
N SER A 163 42.25 35.52 -0.05
CA SER A 163 41.42 34.66 -0.88
C SER A 163 41.03 33.39 -0.15
N ARG A 164 39.93 32.80 -0.60
CA ARG A 164 39.54 31.44 -0.23
C ARG A 164 39.15 30.67 -1.47
N THR A 165 39.29 29.35 -1.40
CA THR A 165 39.02 28.47 -2.53
C THR A 165 38.06 27.35 -2.13
N ARG A 166 37.45 26.71 -3.12
CA ARG A 166 36.67 25.49 -2.96
C ARG A 166 36.91 24.59 -4.17
N SER A 167 36.73 23.29 -4.00
CA SER A 167 36.93 22.31 -5.08
C SER A 167 35.60 21.81 -5.62
N ILE A 168 35.64 21.27 -6.83
CA ILE A 168 34.50 20.57 -7.42
C ILE A 168 34.41 19.19 -6.76
N THR A 169 33.24 18.87 -6.22
CA THR A 169 32.93 17.53 -5.67
C THR A 169 32.19 16.66 -6.68
N ILE A 170 31.39 17.27 -7.57
CA ILE A 170 30.74 16.59 -8.70
C ILE A 170 30.93 17.44 -9.94
N HIS A 171 31.56 16.86 -10.97
CA HIS A 171 31.69 17.52 -12.26
C HIS A 171 30.36 17.52 -13.02
N PRO A 172 30.02 18.61 -13.72
CA PRO A 172 28.82 18.66 -14.51
C PRO A 172 28.91 17.74 -15.72
N VAL A 173 27.86 16.94 -15.94
CA VAL A 173 27.79 16.00 -17.08
C VAL A 173 26.41 16.01 -17.72
N HIS A 174 26.33 15.52 -18.95
CA HIS A 174 25.08 15.32 -19.70
C HIS A 174 24.18 16.57 -19.77
N GLY A 175 24.78 17.75 -19.92
CA GLY A 175 24.06 19.03 -19.99
C GLY A 175 23.68 19.62 -18.64
N GLY A 176 24.28 19.17 -17.54
CA GLY A 176 24.16 19.82 -16.23
C GLY A 176 24.86 21.18 -16.19
N ASP A 177 24.44 22.02 -15.25
CA ASP A 177 24.94 23.40 -15.12
C ASP A 177 26.41 23.47 -14.75
N SER A 178 27.10 24.48 -15.28
CA SER A 178 28.50 24.74 -14.98
C SER A 178 28.74 25.07 -13.51
N CYS A 179 29.98 24.87 -13.06
CA CYS A 179 30.35 25.15 -11.68
C CYS A 179 30.28 26.65 -11.36
N PRO A 180 29.82 27.02 -10.15
CA PRO A 180 29.96 28.37 -9.67
C PRO A 180 31.45 28.71 -9.42
N ALA A 181 31.76 29.98 -9.16
CA ALA A 181 33.14 30.43 -8.92
C ALA A 181 33.84 29.59 -7.83
N LEU A 182 35.07 29.15 -8.10
CA LEU A 182 35.86 28.29 -7.21
C LEU A 182 36.84 29.07 -6.33
N THR A 183 37.01 30.36 -6.61
CA THR A 183 37.89 31.27 -5.87
C THR A 183 37.12 32.53 -5.57
N GLU A 184 37.32 33.04 -4.36
CA GLU A 184 36.77 34.30 -3.90
C GLU A 184 37.88 35.15 -3.29
N HIS A 185 37.79 36.46 -3.50
CA HIS A 185 38.74 37.45 -3.00
C HIS A 185 37.97 38.50 -2.20
N ASP A 186 38.57 38.93 -1.10
CA ASP A 186 38.04 40.04 -0.31
C ASP A 186 39.20 40.92 0.21
N ALA A 187 38.85 42.12 0.68
CA ALA A 187 39.78 43.08 1.23
C ALA A 187 40.08 42.78 2.70
N CYS A 188 41.35 42.94 3.09
CA CYS A 188 41.79 42.82 4.47
C CYS A 188 42.59 44.06 4.89
N GLN A 189 42.55 44.37 6.19
CA GLN A 189 43.32 45.46 6.79
C GLN A 189 44.16 44.88 7.93
N VAL A 190 45.47 45.11 7.88
CA VAL A 190 46.39 44.70 8.94
C VAL A 190 46.86 45.97 9.68
N PRO A 191 46.40 46.20 10.93
CA PRO A 191 46.71 47.43 11.65
C PRO A 191 48.19 47.51 11.99
N GLN A 192 48.77 48.70 11.81
CA GLN A 192 50.15 48.99 12.21
C GLN A 192 50.22 49.15 13.73
N ILE A 193 51.19 48.49 14.36
CA ILE A 193 51.40 48.55 15.80
C ILE A 193 52.74 49.23 16.04
N HIS A 194 52.71 50.54 16.30
CA HIS A 194 53.90 51.32 16.61
C HIS A 194 54.44 50.97 17.99
N CYS A 195 55.76 51.10 18.17
CA CYS A 195 56.34 50.94 19.50
C CYS A 195 55.85 52.04 20.46
N ALA A 196 55.41 51.63 21.64
CA ALA A 196 55.14 52.54 22.75
C ALA A 196 56.11 52.27 23.90
N VAL A 197 56.51 53.34 24.59
CA VAL A 197 57.45 53.29 25.71
C VAL A 197 56.86 53.99 26.92
N SER A 198 57.29 53.59 28.12
CA SER A 198 56.92 54.24 29.37
C SER A 198 57.48 55.67 29.45
N SER A 199 57.00 56.44 30.44
CA SER A 199 57.70 57.65 30.87
C SER A 199 59.13 57.31 31.30
N TRP A 200 60.02 58.30 31.20
CA TRP A 200 61.37 58.20 31.73
C TRP A 200 61.38 57.95 33.23
N SER A 201 62.35 57.18 33.70
CA SER A 201 62.72 57.15 35.11
C SER A 201 63.21 58.54 35.56
N SER A 202 63.28 58.74 36.87
CA SER A 202 64.09 59.83 37.43
C SER A 202 65.53 59.74 36.92
N TRP A 203 66.20 60.89 36.83
CA TRP A 203 67.62 60.98 36.53
C TRP A 203 68.44 60.21 37.57
N GLY A 204 69.43 59.47 37.11
CA GLY A 204 70.44 58.84 37.94
C GLY A 204 71.38 59.87 38.58
N THR A 205 72.24 59.39 39.47
CA THR A 205 73.30 60.19 40.09
C THR A 205 74.30 60.68 39.04
N CYS A 206 74.88 61.87 39.27
CA CYS A 206 75.96 62.37 38.42
C CYS A 206 77.16 61.42 38.47
N SER A 207 77.78 61.19 37.32
CA SER A 207 78.97 60.32 37.19
C SER A 207 80.17 60.84 37.97
N GLU A 208 80.23 62.16 38.20
CA GLU A 208 81.31 62.83 38.90
C GLU A 208 80.76 63.68 40.05
N SER A 209 81.53 63.76 41.14
CA SER A 209 81.20 64.60 42.30
C SER A 209 81.68 66.05 42.14
N CYS A 210 82.59 66.33 41.20
CA CYS A 210 83.05 67.67 40.82
C CYS A 210 83.57 67.68 39.37
N GLY A 211 83.33 68.76 38.61
CA GLY A 211 83.69 68.87 37.19
C GLY A 211 82.56 68.49 36.22
N PRO A 212 82.82 68.44 34.89
CA PRO A 212 81.82 68.01 33.91
C PRO A 212 81.51 66.52 34.09
N GLY A 213 80.25 66.20 34.42
CA GLY A 213 79.75 64.84 34.61
C GLY A 213 78.47 64.59 33.80
N ALA A 214 78.10 63.32 33.66
CA ALA A 214 76.90 62.87 32.95
C ALA A 214 75.89 62.26 33.93
N GLN A 215 74.60 62.39 33.60
CA GLN A 215 73.51 61.67 34.25
C GLN A 215 72.83 60.78 33.23
N SER A 216 72.30 59.64 33.67
CA SER A 216 71.54 58.74 32.80
C SER A 216 70.14 58.47 33.34
N ARG A 217 69.20 58.18 32.44
CA ARG A 217 67.85 57.72 32.76
C ARG A 217 67.43 56.63 31.78
N SER A 218 66.42 55.85 32.15
CA SER A 218 65.93 54.76 31.30
C SER A 218 64.41 54.72 31.22
N ARG A 219 63.89 54.09 30.18
CA ARG A 219 62.47 53.77 30.00
C ARG A 219 62.31 52.38 29.39
N LYS A 220 61.13 51.79 29.54
CA LYS A 220 60.85 50.42 29.07
C LYS A 220 59.83 50.44 27.93
N VAL A 221 59.94 49.46 27.03
CA VAL A 221 58.94 49.20 25.99
C VAL A 221 57.65 48.70 26.66
N THR A 222 56.52 49.33 26.33
CA THR A 222 55.19 48.92 26.78
C THR A 222 54.41 48.23 25.67
N ILE A 223 54.68 48.58 24.40
CA ILE A 223 54.13 47.89 23.22
C ILE A 223 55.27 47.65 22.26
N SER A 224 55.52 46.39 21.91
CA SER A 224 56.51 46.01 20.90
C SER A 224 55.98 46.33 19.49
N PRO A 225 56.81 46.87 18.59
CA PRO A 225 56.37 47.19 17.25
C PRO A 225 56.04 45.91 16.47
N ALA A 226 54.91 45.91 15.76
CA ALA A 226 54.48 44.81 14.89
C ALA A 226 53.76 45.38 13.64
N ASN A 227 53.59 44.55 12.62
CA ASN A 227 52.90 44.91 11.37
C ASN A 227 53.42 46.24 10.78
N CYS A 228 54.73 46.29 10.49
CA CYS A 228 55.43 47.48 9.97
C CYS A 228 55.37 48.73 10.87
N GLY A 229 55.00 48.59 12.15
CA GLY A 229 55.04 49.70 13.08
C GLY A 229 56.44 50.25 13.27
N SER A 230 56.50 51.54 13.61
CA SER A 230 57.77 52.24 13.82
C SER A 230 58.55 51.67 15.00
N ALA A 231 59.88 51.59 14.83
CA ALA A 231 60.80 51.11 15.85
C ALA A 231 60.73 51.94 17.15
N CYS A 232 61.16 51.34 18.25
CA CYS A 232 61.20 52.03 19.54
C CYS A 232 62.19 53.19 19.52
N PRO A 233 61.81 54.35 20.08
CA PRO A 233 62.78 55.43 20.30
C PRO A 233 63.81 54.99 21.37
N PRO A 234 64.93 55.73 21.56
CA PRO A 234 65.98 55.36 22.50
C PRO A 234 65.45 55.07 23.91
N LEU A 235 65.91 53.99 24.52
CA LEU A 235 65.45 53.54 25.84
C LEU A 235 66.33 54.04 26.99
N GLN A 236 67.49 54.61 26.67
CA GLN A 236 68.44 55.22 27.57
C GLN A 236 68.82 56.59 27.02
N ASP A 237 69.08 57.52 27.94
CA ASP A 237 69.44 58.91 27.71
C ASP A 237 70.44 59.32 28.78
#